data_AF-A0A0W8FJN6-F1
#
_entry.id   AF-A0A0W8FJN6-F1
#
_cell.length_a   1.000
_cell.length_b   1.000
_cell.length_c   1.000
_cell.angle_alpha   90.00
_cell.angle_beta   90.00
_cell.angle_gamma   90.00
#
_symmetry.space_group_name_H-M   'P 1'
#
loop_
_entity.id
_entity.type
_entity.pdbx_description
1 polymer ?
#
loop_
_entity_poly.entity_id
_entity_poly.type
_entity_poly.pdbx_seq_one_letter_code
_entity_poly.pdbx_strand_id
1 'polypeptide(L)'
;MAPLEARHTHEEFAYTPLQDTMANVLFDGNWAIMEAVREKDTKRAAAIVGWTLAAVKGFGVKLTNPGGTEAWGWGKNVSSITDVVPYFEVTPGEIIDTMIRATEMLALPHSVHIHCNNLGLPGNYRTTLDTFDLVPDLNRKRQTLYATHVQFHAYGGTSWSDFCSKAEEITRAVNEKPQIVIDMGQVMFGKTTTMTADGPMEFNLYRLHHNKWSNHDVELETGSGIIPVLYRRKNLVNSIMWAIGLELALLTKNPWQCLLTTDNPNGAPFVRYPEIIGLLMSRKYREAEFATIHPDTEHRVSLPSIERELDWQEIAVMTRAGQARALGIVDIGKGRLAPGAEADIAIYPLKIGEVDPGREYERVIEGFRQTEYTIKRGRIVSRRGECLVWGNNTTIWVKPKISERYDMAQDPAFVEKFDRYYTVRMRNYPVQEEYLKRNLCIETETEL
;
A
#
# COMPACT_ATOMS: atom_id res chain seq x y z
N MET A 1 4.39 9.15 1.52
CA MET A 1 5.14 10.31 2.07
C MET A 1 5.09 11.42 1.04
N ALA A 2 4.59 12.59 1.43
CA ALA A 2 4.70 13.78 0.61
C ALA A 2 6.18 14.20 0.53
N PRO A 3 6.76 14.36 -0.67
CA PRO A 3 8.18 14.67 -0.83
C PRO A 3 8.68 15.89 -0.01
N LEU A 4 7.98 17.02 -0.03
CA LEU A 4 8.32 18.26 0.68
C LEU A 4 8.38 18.07 2.20
N GLU A 5 7.55 17.17 2.72
CA GLU A 5 7.42 16.88 4.16
C GLU A 5 8.30 15.70 4.61
N ALA A 6 9.20 15.19 3.75
CA ALA A 6 9.97 13.99 4.04
C ALA A 6 10.79 14.06 5.33
N ARG A 7 11.29 15.25 5.70
CA ARG A 7 11.97 15.45 6.99
C ARG A 7 11.11 15.01 8.18
N HIS A 8 9.82 15.35 8.18
CA HIS A 8 8.89 14.96 9.24
C HIS A 8 8.76 13.43 9.33
N THR A 9 8.63 12.74 8.19
CA THR A 9 8.58 11.27 8.17
C THR A 9 9.86 10.64 8.75
N HIS A 10 11.04 11.17 8.41
CA HIS A 10 12.31 10.65 8.94
C HIS A 10 12.50 10.97 10.43
N GLU A 11 12.01 12.13 10.91
CA GLU A 11 11.96 12.43 12.35
C GLU A 11 11.09 11.42 13.10
N GLU A 12 9.89 11.10 12.60
CA GLU A 12 9.03 10.07 13.21
C GLU A 12 9.68 8.68 13.19
N PHE A 13 10.33 8.30 12.09
CA PHE A 13 11.11 7.07 12.02
C PHE A 13 12.20 7.05 13.09
N ALA A 14 12.88 8.18 13.36
CA ALA A 14 13.90 8.24 14.40
C ALA A 14 13.37 7.95 15.83
N TYR A 15 12.05 8.00 16.04
CA TYR A 15 11.33 7.65 17.26
C TYR A 15 10.51 6.35 17.16
N THR A 16 10.64 5.60 16.06
CA THR A 16 10.04 4.28 15.89
C THR A 16 11.12 3.21 16.11
N PRO A 17 11.31 2.70 17.34
CA PRO A 17 12.46 1.87 17.67
C PRO A 17 12.39 0.50 16.99
N LEU A 18 13.57 -0.07 16.69
CA LEU A 18 13.81 -1.46 16.27
C LEU A 18 13.28 -1.90 14.89
N GLN A 19 12.11 -1.46 14.46
CA GLN A 19 11.51 -1.80 13.18
C GLN A 19 12.21 -1.05 12.06
N ASP A 20 12.85 -1.75 11.12
CA ASP A 20 13.44 -1.10 9.93
C ASP A 20 12.32 -0.44 9.10
N THR A 21 12.60 0.74 8.58
CA THR A 21 11.61 1.64 7.99
C THR A 21 11.91 1.94 6.53
N MET A 22 10.85 2.16 5.76
CA MET A 22 10.87 2.54 4.34
C MET A 22 9.72 3.52 4.12
N ALA A 23 9.91 4.51 3.25
CA ALA A 23 8.86 5.46 2.89
C ALA A 23 8.63 5.46 1.37
N ASN A 24 7.43 5.05 0.94
CA ASN A 24 7.02 5.23 -0.45
C ASN A 24 6.64 6.70 -0.70
N VAL A 25 7.14 7.23 -1.80
CA VAL A 25 7.05 8.65 -2.17
C VAL A 25 5.89 8.87 -3.13
N LEU A 26 5.08 9.87 -2.86
CA LEU A 26 3.88 10.18 -3.64
C LEU A 26 4.25 10.91 -4.95
N PHE A 27 3.68 10.45 -6.05
CA PHE A 27 3.82 11.04 -7.39
C PHE A 27 2.46 11.19 -8.11
N ASP A 28 1.33 11.04 -7.39
CA ASP A 28 -0.03 11.05 -7.94
C ASP A 28 -0.51 12.40 -8.47
N GLY A 29 -0.12 13.49 -7.82
CA GLY A 29 -0.43 14.86 -8.21
C GLY A 29 0.81 15.68 -8.57
N ASN A 30 1.96 15.03 -8.80
CA ASN A 30 3.22 15.76 -8.99
C ASN A 30 3.24 16.49 -10.34
N TRP A 31 3.36 17.82 -10.31
CA TRP A 31 3.26 18.66 -11.50
C TRP A 31 4.35 18.35 -12.55
N ALA A 32 5.59 18.12 -12.10
CA ALA A 32 6.69 17.82 -13.02
C ALA A 32 6.51 16.46 -13.69
N ILE A 33 5.94 15.47 -12.99
CA ILE A 33 5.56 14.20 -13.58
C ILE A 33 4.44 14.37 -14.61
N MET A 34 3.36 15.07 -14.28
CA MET A 34 2.24 15.27 -15.21
C MET A 34 2.66 16.00 -16.50
N GLU A 35 3.58 16.96 -16.40
CA GLU A 35 4.16 17.60 -17.58
C GLU A 35 5.01 16.64 -18.42
N ALA A 36 5.87 15.83 -17.80
CA ALA A 36 6.64 14.81 -18.52
C ALA A 36 5.73 13.77 -19.19
N VAL A 37 4.62 13.40 -18.55
CA VAL A 37 3.57 12.53 -19.13
C VAL A 37 2.94 13.19 -20.35
N ARG A 38 2.54 14.47 -20.25
CA ARG A 38 1.98 15.23 -21.38
C ARG A 38 2.95 15.30 -22.56
N GLU A 39 4.23 15.48 -22.28
CA GLU A 39 5.31 15.52 -23.27
C GLU A 39 5.69 14.13 -23.83
N LYS A 40 5.12 13.05 -23.26
CA LYS A 40 5.45 11.66 -23.57
C LYS A 40 6.94 11.35 -23.36
N ASP A 41 7.56 12.02 -22.40
CA ASP A 41 8.96 11.84 -22.05
C ASP A 41 9.12 10.98 -20.79
N THR A 42 9.00 9.67 -20.98
CA THR A 42 9.20 8.69 -19.90
C THR A 42 10.61 8.75 -19.29
N LYS A 43 11.63 9.17 -20.05
CA LYS A 43 13.00 9.32 -19.54
C LYS A 43 13.10 10.50 -18.58
N ARG A 44 12.47 11.62 -18.91
CA ARG A 44 12.34 12.76 -18.00
C ARG A 44 11.55 12.39 -16.74
N ALA A 45 10.44 11.67 -16.87
CA ALA A 45 9.69 11.18 -15.71
C ALA A 45 10.56 10.29 -14.79
N ALA A 46 11.33 9.36 -15.37
CA ALA A 46 12.28 8.52 -14.63
C ALA A 46 13.39 9.35 -13.96
N ALA A 47 13.94 10.35 -14.64
CA ALA A 47 14.94 11.25 -14.06
C ALA A 47 14.38 12.04 -12.86
N ILE A 48 13.16 12.55 -12.96
CA ILE A 48 12.45 13.23 -11.85
C ILE A 48 12.26 12.28 -10.67
N VAL A 49 11.76 11.06 -10.91
CA VAL A 49 11.59 10.05 -9.85
C VAL A 49 12.93 9.73 -9.18
N GLY A 50 13.99 9.51 -9.96
CA GLY A 50 15.32 9.20 -9.44
C GLY A 50 15.88 10.31 -8.57
N TRP A 51 15.78 11.57 -9.02
CA TRP A 51 16.19 12.74 -8.24
C TRP A 51 15.38 12.87 -6.95
N THR A 52 14.06 12.78 -7.03
CA THR A 52 13.18 12.93 -5.87
C THR A 52 13.44 11.85 -4.83
N LEU A 53 13.49 10.56 -5.22
CA LEU A 53 13.78 9.45 -4.29
C LEU A 53 15.12 9.67 -3.55
N ALA A 54 16.16 10.08 -4.26
CA ALA A 54 17.47 10.35 -3.65
C ALA A 54 17.45 11.59 -2.74
N ALA A 55 16.77 12.66 -3.15
CA ALA A 55 16.64 13.89 -2.40
C ALA A 55 15.90 13.65 -1.08
N VAL A 56 14.79 12.91 -1.10
CA VAL A 56 13.93 12.70 0.07
C VAL A 56 14.22 11.41 0.84
N LYS A 57 15.25 10.65 0.42
CA LYS A 57 15.61 9.34 1.00
C LYS A 57 14.41 8.37 0.99
N GLY A 58 13.72 8.35 -0.15
CA GLY A 58 12.54 7.52 -0.40
C GLY A 58 12.89 6.10 -0.84
N PHE A 59 11.92 5.19 -0.75
CA PHE A 59 12.10 3.78 -1.10
C PHE A 59 11.43 3.38 -2.43
N GLY A 60 10.15 3.70 -2.60
CA GLY A 60 9.36 3.27 -3.75
C GLY A 60 8.45 4.36 -4.30
N VAL A 61 7.89 4.13 -5.48
CA VAL A 61 6.94 5.02 -6.16
C VAL A 61 5.52 4.68 -5.71
N LYS A 62 4.81 5.64 -5.11
CA LYS A 62 3.39 5.53 -4.73
C LYS A 62 2.54 6.43 -5.60
N LEU A 63 1.46 5.86 -6.14
CA LEU A 63 0.37 6.59 -6.77
C LEU A 63 -0.89 6.40 -5.92
N THR A 64 -1.52 7.50 -5.52
CA THR A 64 -2.80 7.54 -4.80
C THR A 64 -3.79 8.39 -5.56
N ASN A 65 -4.83 7.77 -6.13
CA ASN A 65 -5.82 8.46 -6.97
C ASN A 65 -5.13 9.35 -8.05
N PRO A 66 -4.29 8.77 -8.94
CA PRO A 66 -3.45 9.51 -9.87
C PRO A 66 -4.28 10.52 -10.68
N GLY A 67 -3.86 11.78 -10.68
CA GLY A 67 -4.57 12.91 -11.29
C GLY A 67 -5.81 13.41 -10.53
N GLY A 68 -6.49 12.56 -9.75
CA GLY A 68 -7.64 12.95 -8.95
C GLY A 68 -7.26 13.83 -7.76
N THR A 69 -6.14 13.53 -7.11
CA THR A 69 -5.58 14.36 -6.03
C THR A 69 -5.21 15.77 -6.50
N GLU A 70 -4.67 15.93 -7.71
CA GLU A 70 -4.44 17.26 -8.27
C GLU A 70 -5.76 17.98 -8.57
N ALA A 71 -6.74 17.28 -9.17
CA ALA A 71 -8.05 17.87 -9.42
C ALA A 71 -8.72 18.36 -8.12
N TRP A 72 -8.42 17.72 -6.98
CA TRP A 72 -8.91 18.10 -5.67
C TRP A 72 -8.39 19.44 -5.14
N GLY A 73 -7.22 19.89 -5.57
CA GLY A 73 -6.74 21.27 -5.28
C GLY A 73 -7.73 22.36 -5.74
N TRP A 74 -8.65 22.00 -6.65
CA TRP A 74 -9.74 22.85 -7.14
C TRP A 74 -11.14 22.38 -6.72
N GLY A 75 -11.23 21.50 -5.72
CA GLY A 75 -12.47 20.90 -5.23
C GLY A 75 -13.12 19.91 -6.20
N LYS A 76 -12.36 19.36 -7.15
CA LYS A 76 -12.83 18.38 -8.16
C LYS A 76 -12.24 16.99 -7.91
N ASN A 77 -12.58 16.04 -8.77
CA ASN A 77 -11.96 14.71 -8.83
C ASN A 77 -12.06 14.17 -10.27
N VAL A 78 -11.36 13.08 -10.57
CA VAL A 78 -11.53 12.27 -11.78
C VAL A 78 -12.42 11.07 -11.48
N SER A 79 -13.22 10.63 -12.45
CA SER A 79 -14.19 9.53 -12.31
C SER A 79 -13.84 8.30 -13.17
N SER A 80 -12.81 8.38 -14.00
CA SER A 80 -12.30 7.30 -14.85
C SER A 80 -10.81 7.45 -15.06
N ILE A 81 -10.12 6.35 -15.39
CA ILE A 81 -8.70 6.38 -15.78
C ILE A 81 -8.47 7.07 -17.13
N THR A 82 -9.54 7.39 -17.85
CA THR A 82 -9.52 8.12 -19.13
C THR A 82 -9.94 9.58 -19.00
N ASP A 83 -10.33 10.03 -17.81
CA ASP A 83 -10.74 11.42 -17.60
C ASP A 83 -9.51 12.33 -17.64
N VAL A 84 -9.68 13.52 -18.21
CA VAL A 84 -8.60 14.49 -18.32
C VAL A 84 -8.46 15.25 -17.01
N VAL A 85 -7.23 15.25 -16.47
CA VAL A 85 -6.86 16.09 -15.33
C VAL A 85 -6.84 17.56 -15.79
N PRO A 86 -7.58 18.47 -15.15
CA PRO A 86 -7.63 19.87 -15.54
C PRO A 86 -6.24 20.51 -15.62
N TYR A 87 -6.03 21.42 -16.58
CA TYR A 87 -4.77 22.13 -16.87
C TYR A 87 -3.62 21.24 -17.38
N PHE A 88 -3.41 20.05 -16.81
CA PHE A 88 -2.32 19.16 -17.21
C PHE A 88 -2.60 18.39 -18.48
N GLU A 89 -3.88 18.21 -18.86
CA GLU A 89 -4.28 17.58 -20.13
C GLU A 89 -3.74 16.15 -20.29
N VAL A 90 -3.57 15.45 -19.17
CA VAL A 90 -3.20 14.03 -19.08
C VAL A 90 -4.31 13.23 -18.44
N THR A 91 -4.30 11.92 -18.63
CA THR A 91 -5.23 10.98 -18.01
C THR A 91 -4.56 10.14 -16.92
N PRO A 92 -5.30 9.63 -15.91
CA PRO A 92 -4.73 8.71 -14.93
C PRO A 92 -4.08 7.48 -15.57
N GLY A 93 -4.64 6.95 -16.65
CA GLY A 93 -4.07 5.82 -17.39
C GLY A 93 -2.68 6.13 -17.97
N GLU A 94 -2.48 7.32 -18.55
CA GLU A 94 -1.18 7.76 -19.06
C GLU A 94 -0.16 7.98 -17.93
N ILE A 95 -0.60 8.52 -16.78
CA ILE A 95 0.24 8.65 -15.58
C ILE A 95 0.69 7.26 -15.12
N ILE A 96 -0.24 6.31 -15.00
CA ILE A 96 0.04 4.94 -14.52
C ILE A 96 1.03 4.24 -15.45
N ASP A 97 0.80 4.21 -16.77
CA ASP A 97 1.71 3.56 -17.73
C ASP A 97 3.11 4.20 -17.72
N THR A 98 3.18 5.54 -17.73
CA THR A 98 4.46 6.25 -17.69
C THR A 98 5.25 5.94 -16.42
N MET A 99 4.59 5.94 -15.26
CA MET A 99 5.24 5.68 -13.98
C MET A 99 5.67 4.22 -13.83
N ILE A 100 4.92 3.26 -14.38
CA ILE A 100 5.34 1.85 -14.45
C ILE A 100 6.64 1.76 -15.24
N ARG A 101 6.69 2.31 -16.46
CA ARG A 101 7.88 2.27 -17.31
C ARG A 101 9.07 2.97 -16.67
N ALA A 102 8.86 4.15 -16.10
CA ALA A 102 9.89 4.91 -15.40
C ALA A 102 10.47 4.12 -14.21
N THR A 103 9.62 3.44 -13.44
CA THR A 103 10.03 2.59 -12.29
C THR A 103 10.93 1.45 -12.74
N GLU A 104 10.59 0.78 -13.85
CA GLU A 104 11.40 -0.32 -14.38
C GLU A 104 12.72 0.17 -15.02
N MET A 105 12.72 1.31 -15.73
CA MET A 105 13.94 1.91 -16.28
C MET A 105 14.97 2.30 -15.21
N LEU A 106 14.49 2.66 -14.02
CA LEU A 106 15.32 2.94 -12.85
C LEU A 106 15.76 1.68 -12.10
N ALA A 107 15.29 0.50 -12.53
CA ALA A 107 15.50 -0.78 -11.88
C ALA A 107 15.19 -0.76 -10.37
N LEU A 108 14.13 -0.04 -9.97
CA LEU A 108 13.78 0.10 -8.55
C LEU A 108 13.45 -1.27 -7.92
N PRO A 109 13.80 -1.50 -6.64
CA PRO A 109 13.56 -2.78 -5.98
C PRO A 109 12.06 -3.10 -5.89
N HIS A 110 11.21 -2.10 -5.67
CA HIS A 110 9.76 -2.23 -5.64
C HIS A 110 9.11 -1.67 -6.91
N SER A 111 7.98 -2.26 -7.31
CA SER A 111 7.15 -1.78 -8.41
C SER A 111 6.43 -0.48 -8.05
N VAL A 112 5.72 0.10 -9.03
CA VAL A 112 4.69 1.10 -8.71
C VAL A 112 3.71 0.48 -7.70
N HIS A 113 3.52 1.20 -6.60
CA HIS A 113 2.55 0.91 -5.57
C HIS A 113 1.32 1.77 -5.87
N ILE A 114 0.20 1.16 -6.25
CA ILE A 114 -0.98 1.90 -6.69
C ILE A 114 -2.15 1.77 -5.73
N HIS A 115 -2.75 2.91 -5.41
CA HIS A 115 -4.10 3.09 -4.91
C HIS A 115 -4.90 3.66 -6.09
N CYS A 116 -5.86 2.89 -6.60
CA CYS A 116 -6.57 3.19 -7.84
C CYS A 116 -7.52 4.39 -7.68
N ASN A 117 -7.93 5.00 -8.79
CA ASN A 117 -9.01 5.99 -8.78
C ASN A 117 -10.35 5.36 -8.32
N ASN A 118 -11.33 6.20 -7.98
CA ASN A 118 -12.67 5.79 -7.55
C ASN A 118 -12.71 4.92 -6.28
N LEU A 119 -11.76 5.10 -5.35
CA LEU A 119 -11.75 4.35 -4.09
C LEU A 119 -13.10 4.46 -3.38
N GLY A 120 -13.62 3.32 -2.92
CA GLY A 120 -14.78 3.31 -2.04
C GLY A 120 -16.13 3.56 -2.73
N LEU A 121 -16.19 3.71 -4.06
CA LEU A 121 -17.43 3.97 -4.79
C LEU A 121 -18.07 2.65 -5.29
N PRO A 122 -19.41 2.48 -5.17
CA PRO A 122 -20.11 1.37 -5.82
C PRO A 122 -19.81 1.31 -7.34
N GLY A 123 -19.48 0.12 -7.83
CA GLY A 123 -19.14 -0.13 -9.23
C GLY A 123 -17.67 0.10 -9.60
N ASN A 124 -16.82 0.53 -8.65
CA ASN A 124 -15.42 0.85 -8.92
C ASN A 124 -14.53 -0.33 -9.36
N TYR A 125 -15.00 -1.59 -9.20
CA TYR A 125 -14.27 -2.75 -9.68
C TYR A 125 -13.92 -2.67 -11.17
N ARG A 126 -14.74 -1.97 -11.97
CA ARG A 126 -14.46 -1.73 -13.40
C ARG A 126 -13.20 -0.89 -13.60
N THR A 127 -13.10 0.24 -12.90
CA THR A 127 -11.89 1.09 -12.93
C THR A 127 -10.65 0.32 -12.48
N THR A 128 -10.79 -0.57 -11.50
CA THR A 128 -9.71 -1.45 -11.04
C THR A 128 -9.27 -2.42 -12.13
N LEU A 129 -10.21 -3.08 -12.82
CA LEU A 129 -9.92 -3.98 -13.93
C LEU A 129 -9.30 -3.24 -15.12
N ASP A 130 -9.84 -2.07 -15.48
CA ASP A 130 -9.28 -1.23 -16.54
C ASP A 130 -7.82 -0.84 -16.21
N THR A 131 -7.54 -0.51 -14.94
CA THR A 131 -6.19 -0.25 -14.46
C THR A 131 -5.28 -1.48 -14.58
N PHE A 132 -5.77 -2.67 -14.22
CA PHE A 132 -5.00 -3.91 -14.30
C PHE A 132 -4.71 -4.34 -15.75
N ASP A 133 -5.60 -4.00 -16.69
CA ASP A 133 -5.43 -4.31 -18.10
C ASP A 133 -4.37 -3.42 -18.78
N LEU A 134 -4.02 -2.27 -18.19
CA LEU A 134 -2.89 -1.45 -18.63
C LEU A 134 -1.52 -2.02 -18.27
N VAL A 135 -1.43 -3.02 -17.39
CA VAL A 135 -0.16 -3.42 -16.76
C VAL A 135 0.61 -4.42 -17.64
N PRO A 136 1.70 -4.00 -18.30
CA PRO A 136 2.58 -4.93 -18.99
C PRO A 136 3.34 -5.82 -17.99
N ASP A 137 3.80 -6.98 -18.44
CA ASP A 137 4.76 -7.79 -17.68
C ASP A 137 6.19 -7.40 -18.07
N LEU A 138 6.82 -6.55 -17.26
CA LEU A 138 8.16 -5.98 -17.54
C LEU A 138 9.25 -6.51 -16.61
N ASN A 139 8.90 -7.23 -15.53
CA ASN A 139 9.86 -7.65 -14.52
C ASN A 139 9.77 -9.14 -14.23
N ARG A 140 10.91 -9.84 -14.33
CA ARG A 140 10.97 -11.30 -14.10
C ARG A 140 11.18 -11.71 -12.64
N LYS A 141 11.65 -10.79 -11.77
CA LYS A 141 11.99 -11.11 -10.37
C LYS A 141 10.81 -10.87 -9.43
N ARG A 142 10.09 -9.78 -9.65
CA ARG A 142 8.93 -9.31 -8.88
C ARG A 142 7.78 -8.90 -9.80
N GLN A 143 6.64 -8.54 -9.23
CA GLN A 143 5.51 -7.96 -9.97
C GLN A 143 5.90 -6.65 -10.66
N THR A 144 5.17 -6.29 -11.72
CA THR A 144 5.28 -4.97 -12.39
C THR A 144 4.36 -3.93 -11.75
N LEU A 145 3.26 -4.36 -11.13
CA LEU A 145 2.37 -3.49 -10.36
C LEU A 145 2.02 -4.12 -9.01
N TYR A 146 2.06 -3.32 -7.95
CA TYR A 146 1.54 -3.66 -6.64
C TYR A 146 0.29 -2.84 -6.34
N ALA A 147 -0.90 -3.46 -6.33
CA ALA A 147 -2.16 -2.77 -6.04
C ALA A 147 -2.55 -2.92 -4.57
N THR A 148 -2.74 -1.80 -3.90
CA THR A 148 -2.91 -1.77 -2.44
C THR A 148 -4.37 -1.72 -2.03
N HIS A 149 -4.64 -2.25 -0.84
CA HIS A 149 -5.92 -2.23 -0.14
C HIS A 149 -7.12 -2.48 -1.06
N VAL A 150 -7.00 -3.54 -1.86
CA VAL A 150 -7.89 -3.82 -3.00
C VAL A 150 -9.33 -4.12 -2.56
N GLN A 151 -9.53 -4.41 -1.27
CA GLN A 151 -10.87 -4.48 -0.69
C GLN A 151 -11.69 -3.22 -0.98
N PHE A 152 -11.10 -2.02 -0.93
CA PHE A 152 -11.81 -0.77 -1.27
C PHE A 152 -12.00 -0.52 -2.78
N HIS A 153 -11.47 -1.41 -3.61
CA HIS A 153 -11.44 -1.34 -5.08
C HIS A 153 -12.17 -2.51 -5.75
N ALA A 154 -12.91 -3.30 -4.98
CA ALA A 154 -13.62 -4.50 -5.43
C ALA A 154 -15.14 -4.37 -5.21
N TYR A 155 -15.68 -3.16 -5.42
CA TYR A 155 -17.08 -2.84 -5.14
C TYR A 155 -17.94 -2.94 -6.38
N GLY A 156 -19.01 -3.74 -6.32
CA GLY A 156 -20.07 -3.81 -7.30
C GLY A 156 -21.23 -2.87 -7.04
N GLY A 157 -22.32 -3.08 -7.77
CA GLY A 157 -23.50 -2.21 -7.74
C GLY A 157 -23.34 -0.94 -8.56
N THR A 158 -24.39 -0.13 -8.59
CA THR A 158 -24.45 1.20 -9.22
C THR A 158 -24.66 2.32 -8.20
N SER A 159 -25.05 1.94 -6.98
CA SER A 159 -25.32 2.82 -5.84
C SER A 159 -25.12 2.05 -4.53
N TRP A 160 -25.36 2.71 -3.39
CA TRP A 160 -25.34 2.04 -2.09
C TRP A 160 -26.52 1.07 -1.87
N SER A 161 -27.59 1.16 -2.66
CA SER A 161 -28.78 0.31 -2.51
C SER A 161 -28.60 -1.10 -3.10
N ASP A 162 -27.76 -1.22 -4.13
CA ASP A 162 -27.43 -2.45 -4.83
C ASP A 162 -25.97 -2.90 -4.61
N PHE A 163 -25.28 -2.27 -3.65
CA PHE A 163 -23.89 -2.55 -3.28
C PHE A 163 -23.64 -4.04 -3.01
N CYS A 164 -22.59 -4.60 -3.62
CA CYS A 164 -22.19 -6.00 -3.50
C CYS A 164 -20.69 -6.20 -3.71
N SER A 165 -20.20 -7.39 -3.40
CA SER A 165 -18.82 -7.79 -3.68
C SER A 165 -18.59 -8.03 -5.18
N LYS A 166 -17.39 -7.65 -5.63
CA LYS A 166 -16.79 -8.05 -6.91
C LYS A 166 -15.39 -8.64 -6.75
N ALA A 167 -15.13 -9.25 -5.58
CA ALA A 167 -13.87 -9.89 -5.28
C ALA A 167 -13.55 -11.04 -6.25
N GLU A 168 -14.55 -11.79 -6.73
CA GLU A 168 -14.35 -12.87 -7.72
C GLU A 168 -13.81 -12.37 -9.05
N GLU A 169 -14.35 -11.27 -9.58
CA GLU A 169 -13.88 -10.67 -10.83
C GLU A 169 -12.46 -10.13 -10.68
N ILE A 170 -12.17 -9.45 -9.57
CA ILE A 170 -10.82 -8.94 -9.27
C ILE A 170 -9.82 -10.08 -9.14
N THR A 171 -10.13 -11.11 -8.34
CA THR A 171 -9.21 -12.24 -8.14
C THR A 171 -9.04 -13.09 -9.38
N ARG A 172 -10.05 -13.20 -10.26
CA ARG A 172 -9.88 -13.82 -11.58
C ARG A 172 -8.79 -13.09 -12.39
N ALA A 173 -8.88 -11.77 -12.48
CA ALA A 173 -7.87 -10.98 -13.20
C ALA A 173 -6.47 -11.12 -12.58
N VAL A 174 -6.35 -11.09 -11.25
CA VAL A 174 -5.06 -11.28 -10.55
C VAL A 174 -4.49 -12.68 -10.78
N ASN A 175 -5.32 -13.71 -10.71
CA ASN A 175 -4.90 -15.10 -10.94
C ASN A 175 -4.39 -15.33 -12.38
N GLU A 176 -4.84 -14.53 -13.35
CA GLU A 176 -4.43 -14.59 -14.76
C GLU A 176 -3.22 -13.69 -15.07
N LYS A 177 -2.87 -12.76 -14.18
CA LYS A 177 -1.82 -11.74 -14.37
C LYS A 177 -0.72 -11.87 -13.30
N PRO A 178 0.31 -12.73 -13.50
CA PRO A 178 1.39 -12.93 -12.53
C PRO A 178 2.21 -11.66 -12.25
N GLN A 179 2.16 -10.68 -13.16
CA GLN A 179 2.80 -9.37 -13.02
C GLN A 179 2.08 -8.42 -12.05
N ILE A 180 0.96 -8.85 -11.45
CA ILE A 180 0.21 -8.09 -10.44
C ILE A 180 0.23 -8.82 -9.11
N VAL A 181 0.61 -8.09 -8.05
CA VAL A 181 0.43 -8.48 -6.66
C VAL A 181 -0.53 -7.48 -6.02
N ILE A 182 -1.44 -7.98 -5.18
CA ILE A 182 -2.37 -7.17 -4.41
C ILE A 182 -2.10 -7.30 -2.92
N ASP A 183 -2.56 -6.33 -2.15
CA ASP A 183 -2.78 -6.50 -0.72
C ASP A 183 -4.25 -6.28 -0.34
N MET A 184 -4.67 -6.92 0.75
CA MET A 184 -6.07 -7.02 1.13
C MET A 184 -6.69 -5.65 1.44
N GLY A 185 -6.11 -4.90 2.37
CA GLY A 185 -6.77 -3.75 3.00
C GLY A 185 -7.94 -4.18 3.88
N GLN A 186 -7.79 -5.28 4.64
CA GLN A 186 -8.88 -5.87 5.41
C GLN A 186 -9.53 -4.86 6.38
N VAL A 187 -10.84 -4.73 6.29
CA VAL A 187 -11.66 -3.97 7.23
C VAL A 187 -12.00 -4.83 8.43
N MET A 188 -11.82 -4.31 9.65
CA MET A 188 -12.29 -4.95 10.88
C MET A 188 -13.26 -4.04 11.62
N PHE A 189 -14.30 -4.63 12.21
CA PHE A 189 -15.29 -3.86 12.96
C PHE A 189 -14.68 -3.17 14.19
N GLY A 190 -15.03 -1.89 14.37
CA GLY A 190 -14.50 -1.06 15.44
C GLY A 190 -14.31 0.39 15.01
N LYS A 191 -13.85 1.20 15.97
CA LYS A 191 -13.41 2.58 15.70
C LYS A 191 -12.02 2.54 15.10
N THR A 192 -11.79 3.33 14.07
CA THR A 192 -10.45 3.57 13.53
C THR A 192 -10.39 4.99 12.95
N THR A 193 -9.31 5.32 12.27
CA THR A 193 -9.10 6.60 11.58
C THR A 193 -8.68 6.28 10.15
N THR A 194 -9.31 6.92 9.18
CA THR A 194 -8.80 6.93 7.81
C THR A 194 -7.85 8.11 7.65
N MET A 195 -6.75 7.85 6.96
CA MET A 195 -5.70 8.79 6.59
C MET A 195 -5.10 8.35 5.26
N THR A 196 -5.22 9.20 4.24
CA THR A 196 -4.76 8.88 2.89
C THR A 196 -4.35 10.15 2.14
N ALA A 197 -3.60 9.97 1.06
CA ALA A 197 -3.33 11.02 0.09
C ALA A 197 -4.51 11.29 -0.88
N ASP A 198 -5.59 10.49 -0.79
CA ASP A 198 -6.84 10.73 -1.55
C ASP A 198 -7.75 11.73 -0.82
N GLY A 199 -7.39 13.01 -0.88
CA GLY A 199 -8.17 14.12 -0.32
C GLY A 199 -9.66 14.14 -0.68
N PRO A 200 -10.07 13.98 -1.96
CA PRO A 200 -11.49 14.05 -2.31
C PRO A 200 -12.30 12.87 -1.75
N MET A 201 -11.71 11.68 -1.62
CA MET A 201 -12.36 10.54 -0.96
C MET A 201 -12.62 10.83 0.52
N GLU A 202 -11.63 11.37 1.24
CA GLU A 202 -11.78 11.72 2.66
C GLU A 202 -12.83 12.82 2.87
N PHE A 203 -12.91 13.79 1.95
CA PHE A 203 -13.98 14.78 1.97
C PHE A 203 -15.38 14.15 1.76
N ASN A 204 -15.49 13.14 0.90
CA ASN A 204 -16.76 12.41 0.74
C ASN A 204 -17.14 11.65 2.01
N LEU A 205 -16.17 11.02 2.69
CA LEU A 205 -16.41 10.40 4.00
C LEU A 205 -16.85 11.44 5.05
N TYR A 206 -16.25 12.63 5.05
CA TYR A 206 -16.69 13.75 5.89
C TYR A 206 -18.16 14.10 5.65
N ARG A 207 -18.57 14.22 4.38
CA ARG A 207 -19.97 14.52 4.03
C ARG A 207 -20.94 13.41 4.43
N LEU A 208 -20.49 12.17 4.54
CA LEU A 208 -21.29 11.02 4.97
C LEU A 208 -21.38 10.89 6.49
N HIS A 209 -20.27 11.09 7.19
CA HIS A 209 -20.17 10.82 8.63
C HIS A 209 -20.32 12.06 9.52
N HIS A 210 -20.07 13.26 8.99
CA HIS A 210 -20.05 14.52 9.74
C HIS A 210 -19.14 14.50 10.98
N ASN A 211 -18.08 13.68 10.95
CA ASN A 211 -17.04 13.68 11.98
C ASN A 211 -16.03 14.82 11.72
N LYS A 212 -15.13 15.07 12.67
CA LYS A 212 -14.00 16.00 12.45
C LYS A 212 -13.13 15.54 11.28
N TRP A 213 -12.81 16.43 10.35
CA TRP A 213 -12.01 16.16 9.17
C TRP A 213 -10.85 17.16 9.08
N SER A 214 -9.70 16.68 8.62
CA SER A 214 -8.52 17.48 8.31
C SER A 214 -8.11 17.23 6.87
N ASN A 215 -7.65 18.28 6.19
CA ASN A 215 -7.15 18.24 4.82
C ASN A 215 -5.83 19.00 4.75
N HIS A 216 -4.88 18.50 3.97
CA HIS A 216 -3.64 19.20 3.69
C HIS A 216 -3.20 18.95 2.25
N ASP A 217 -3.32 19.97 1.40
CA ASP A 217 -2.77 19.98 0.05
C ASP A 217 -1.32 20.48 0.10
N VAL A 218 -0.40 19.69 -0.46
CA VAL A 218 1.04 19.96 -0.48
C VAL A 218 1.39 20.51 -1.86
N GLU A 219 1.98 21.70 -1.87
CA GLU A 219 2.28 22.44 -3.10
C GLU A 219 2.96 21.56 -4.16
N LEU A 220 2.40 21.54 -5.38
CA LEU A 220 2.92 20.88 -6.58
C LEU A 220 3.09 19.34 -6.51
N GLU A 221 2.75 18.69 -5.40
CA GLU A 221 3.16 17.31 -5.13
C GLU A 221 2.00 16.35 -4.95
N THR A 222 1.11 16.61 -3.97
CA THR A 222 0.06 15.69 -3.54
C THR A 222 -0.92 16.39 -2.59
N GLY A 223 -1.90 15.65 -2.08
CA GLY A 223 -2.84 16.10 -1.07
C GLY A 223 -3.03 15.05 0.01
N SER A 224 -3.90 15.34 0.99
CA SER A 224 -4.21 14.38 2.03
C SER A 224 -5.50 14.73 2.77
N GLY A 225 -6.11 13.71 3.36
CA GLY A 225 -7.24 13.88 4.27
C GLY A 225 -7.19 12.88 5.43
N ILE A 226 -7.81 13.25 6.55
CA ILE A 226 -7.92 12.41 7.76
C ILE A 226 -9.30 12.56 8.38
N ILE A 227 -9.98 11.44 8.69
CA ILE A 227 -11.25 11.44 9.41
C ILE A 227 -11.40 10.19 10.31
N PRO A 228 -11.99 10.31 11.51
CA PRO A 228 -12.38 9.15 12.31
C PRO A 228 -13.54 8.39 11.66
N VAL A 229 -13.46 7.05 11.65
CA VAL A 229 -14.51 6.17 11.12
C VAL A 229 -14.89 5.08 12.12
N LEU A 230 -16.10 4.53 11.95
CA LEU A 230 -16.61 3.43 12.77
C LEU A 230 -17.25 2.36 11.88
N TYR A 231 -16.57 1.23 11.73
CA TYR A 231 -17.11 0.06 11.04
C TYR A 231 -18.00 -0.74 11.98
N ARG A 232 -19.31 -0.73 11.72
CA ARG A 232 -20.36 -1.38 12.52
C ARG A 232 -20.78 -2.73 11.94
N ARG A 233 -20.83 -3.77 12.78
CA ARG A 233 -21.28 -5.13 12.41
C ARG A 233 -22.67 -5.20 11.78
N LYS A 234 -23.62 -4.38 12.26
CA LYS A 234 -25.01 -4.37 11.77
C LYS A 234 -25.26 -3.32 10.68
N ASN A 235 -24.21 -2.78 10.08
CA ASN A 235 -24.34 -1.96 8.87
C ASN A 235 -24.01 -2.83 7.65
N LEU A 236 -24.90 -2.84 6.66
CA LEU A 236 -24.78 -3.71 5.48
C LEU A 236 -23.49 -3.44 4.69
N VAL A 237 -23.19 -2.17 4.40
CA VAL A 237 -21.97 -1.77 3.67
C VAL A 237 -20.72 -2.27 4.39
N ASN A 238 -20.60 -2.00 5.69
CA ASN A 238 -19.45 -2.44 6.49
C ASN A 238 -19.32 -3.97 6.56
N SER A 239 -20.44 -4.69 6.56
CA SER A 239 -20.48 -6.15 6.57
C SER A 239 -19.95 -6.73 5.26
N ILE A 240 -20.36 -6.14 4.14
CA ILE A 240 -19.86 -6.48 2.80
C ILE A 240 -18.38 -6.13 2.68
N MET A 241 -17.94 -4.97 3.16
CA MET A 241 -16.53 -4.55 3.17
C MET A 241 -15.63 -5.55 3.92
N TRP A 242 -16.06 -6.00 5.10
CA TRP A 242 -15.36 -7.03 5.86
C TRP A 242 -15.25 -8.34 5.08
N ALA A 243 -16.33 -8.76 4.39
CA ALA A 243 -16.34 -9.99 3.62
C ALA A 243 -15.42 -9.94 2.38
N ILE A 244 -15.43 -8.83 1.64
CA ILE A 244 -14.61 -8.63 0.43
C ILE A 244 -13.13 -8.90 0.71
N GLY A 245 -12.59 -8.35 1.81
CA GLY A 245 -11.17 -8.55 2.13
C GLY A 245 -10.80 -10.04 2.29
N LEU A 246 -11.68 -10.82 2.95
CA LEU A 246 -11.50 -12.25 3.12
C LEU A 246 -11.64 -13.01 1.79
N GLU A 247 -12.62 -12.64 0.96
CA GLU A 247 -12.80 -13.22 -0.38
C GLU A 247 -11.57 -13.02 -1.26
N LEU A 248 -10.97 -11.83 -1.26
CA LEU A 248 -9.76 -11.55 -2.05
C LEU A 248 -8.62 -12.52 -1.68
N ALA A 249 -8.39 -12.75 -0.39
CA ALA A 249 -7.35 -13.68 0.06
C ALA A 249 -7.70 -15.14 -0.24
N LEU A 250 -8.95 -15.56 0.01
CA LEU A 250 -9.36 -16.95 -0.15
C LEU A 250 -9.58 -17.36 -1.61
N LEU A 251 -9.86 -16.42 -2.52
CA LEU A 251 -10.04 -16.70 -3.95
C LEU A 251 -8.76 -16.53 -4.78
N THR A 252 -7.76 -15.81 -4.28
CA THR A 252 -6.45 -15.71 -4.93
C THR A 252 -5.68 -17.03 -4.78
N LYS A 253 -5.40 -17.71 -5.89
CA LYS A 253 -4.83 -19.07 -5.89
C LYS A 253 -3.38 -19.09 -5.42
N ASN A 254 -2.60 -18.09 -5.82
CA ASN A 254 -1.20 -17.98 -5.47
C ASN A 254 -1.01 -17.09 -4.22
N PRO A 255 -0.55 -17.63 -3.07
CA PRO A 255 -0.39 -16.84 -1.85
C PRO A 255 0.67 -15.73 -1.97
N TRP A 256 1.49 -15.76 -3.02
CA TRP A 256 2.44 -14.70 -3.33
C TRP A 256 1.82 -13.47 -3.99
N GLN A 257 0.54 -13.55 -4.40
CA GLN A 257 -0.16 -12.48 -5.13
C GLN A 257 -1.22 -11.74 -4.30
N CYS A 258 -1.58 -12.20 -3.10
CA CYS A 258 -2.47 -11.46 -2.20
C CYS A 258 -1.85 -11.41 -0.81
N LEU A 259 -1.45 -10.23 -0.35
CA LEU A 259 -0.71 -10.04 0.89
C LEU A 259 -1.58 -9.48 2.01
N LEU A 260 -1.26 -9.86 3.26
CA LEU A 260 -2.05 -9.46 4.42
C LEU A 260 -1.72 -8.02 4.83
N THR A 261 -2.73 -7.16 4.77
CA THR A 261 -2.70 -5.76 5.22
C THR A 261 -4.09 -5.36 5.71
N THR A 262 -4.15 -4.26 6.46
CA THR A 262 -5.39 -3.57 6.86
C THR A 262 -5.39 -2.11 6.41
N ASP A 263 -4.45 -1.76 5.54
CA ASP A 263 -4.12 -0.37 5.21
C ASP A 263 -4.00 0.51 6.45
N ASN A 264 -3.24 0.04 7.44
CA ASN A 264 -3.31 0.58 8.78
C ASN A 264 -3.13 2.11 8.82
N PRO A 265 -4.03 2.87 9.46
CA PRO A 265 -5.21 2.41 10.23
C PRO A 265 -6.55 2.38 9.46
N ASN A 266 -6.60 2.69 8.16
CA ASN A 266 -7.80 2.87 7.34
C ASN A 266 -8.82 1.72 7.49
N GLY A 267 -8.45 0.49 7.16
CA GLY A 267 -9.33 -0.68 7.30
C GLY A 267 -9.41 -1.20 8.74
N ALA A 268 -8.25 -1.25 9.41
CA ALA A 268 -8.15 -1.56 10.83
C ALA A 268 -6.75 -1.25 11.38
N PRO A 269 -6.60 -1.06 12.70
CA PRO A 269 -5.29 -1.06 13.36
C PRO A 269 -4.52 -2.38 13.12
N PHE A 270 -3.22 -2.31 12.84
CA PHE A 270 -2.38 -3.48 12.52
C PHE A 270 -2.35 -4.55 13.63
N VAL A 271 -2.67 -4.17 14.87
CA VAL A 271 -2.81 -5.11 16.00
C VAL A 271 -3.92 -6.15 15.80
N ARG A 272 -4.78 -5.98 14.78
CA ARG A 272 -5.83 -6.93 14.40
C ARG A 272 -5.35 -8.05 13.47
N TYR A 273 -4.11 -8.03 12.99
CA TYR A 273 -3.57 -9.10 12.13
C TYR A 273 -3.77 -10.53 12.68
N PRO A 274 -3.58 -10.81 14.00
CA PRO A 274 -3.84 -12.15 14.54
C PRO A 274 -5.29 -12.63 14.34
N GLU A 275 -6.27 -11.74 14.48
CA GLU A 275 -7.68 -12.09 14.25
C GLU A 275 -7.98 -12.36 12.78
N ILE A 276 -7.36 -11.61 11.88
CA ILE A 276 -7.47 -11.81 10.43
C ILE A 276 -6.86 -13.15 10.03
N ILE A 277 -5.70 -13.50 10.60
CA ILE A 277 -5.10 -14.83 10.40
C ILE A 277 -6.07 -15.93 10.85
N GLY A 278 -6.70 -15.78 12.02
CA GLY A 278 -7.74 -16.72 12.46
C GLY A 278 -8.87 -16.87 11.45
N LEU A 279 -9.38 -15.76 10.88
CA LEU A 279 -10.44 -15.77 9.86
C LEU A 279 -10.01 -16.50 8.58
N LEU A 280 -8.77 -16.29 8.14
CA LEU A 280 -8.25 -16.93 6.93
C LEU A 280 -8.03 -18.45 7.12
N MET A 281 -7.64 -18.87 8.32
CA MET A 281 -7.32 -20.27 8.62
C MET A 281 -8.52 -21.10 9.14
N SER A 282 -9.64 -20.48 9.51
CA SER A 282 -10.81 -21.18 10.05
C SER A 282 -12.12 -20.73 9.44
N ARG A 283 -12.73 -21.60 8.64
CA ARG A 283 -14.10 -21.46 8.15
C ARG A 283 -15.08 -21.39 9.31
N LYS A 284 -14.91 -22.22 10.33
CA LYS A 284 -15.75 -22.21 11.54
C LYS A 284 -15.75 -20.82 12.20
N TYR A 285 -14.59 -20.17 12.29
CA TYR A 285 -14.52 -18.81 12.81
C TYR A 285 -15.20 -17.80 11.90
N ARG A 286 -15.00 -17.91 10.58
CA ARG A 286 -15.70 -17.04 9.61
C ARG A 286 -17.21 -17.17 9.73
N GLU A 287 -17.75 -18.39 9.83
CA GLU A 287 -19.18 -18.65 9.99
C GLU A 287 -19.72 -18.05 11.29
N ALA A 288 -18.98 -18.21 12.40
CA ALA A 288 -19.35 -17.62 13.68
C ALA A 288 -19.39 -16.08 13.62
N GLU A 289 -18.39 -15.45 13.00
CA GLU A 289 -18.36 -13.99 12.82
C GLU A 289 -19.44 -13.52 11.85
N PHE A 290 -19.66 -14.25 10.75
CA PHE A 290 -20.69 -13.94 9.75
C PHE A 290 -22.09 -13.96 10.36
N ALA A 291 -22.40 -14.89 11.26
CA ALA A 291 -23.67 -14.90 11.99
C ALA A 291 -23.92 -13.62 12.83
N THR A 292 -22.86 -12.85 13.14
CA THR A 292 -22.98 -11.59 13.90
C THR A 292 -23.21 -10.36 13.03
N ILE A 293 -23.05 -10.42 11.70
CA ILE A 293 -23.11 -9.23 10.82
C ILE A 293 -24.54 -8.96 10.33
N HIS A 294 -24.71 -8.04 9.38
CA HIS A 294 -26.03 -7.76 8.78
C HIS A 294 -26.53 -8.98 7.96
N PRO A 295 -27.77 -9.47 8.17
CA PRO A 295 -28.28 -10.68 7.51
C PRO A 295 -28.24 -10.61 5.98
N ASP A 296 -28.67 -9.50 5.39
CA ASP A 296 -28.67 -9.32 3.93
C ASP A 296 -27.27 -9.38 3.26
N THR A 297 -26.20 -9.44 4.05
CA THR A 297 -24.84 -9.61 3.51
C THR A 297 -24.74 -10.91 2.70
N GLU A 298 -25.43 -11.98 3.10
CA GLU A 298 -25.38 -13.28 2.42
C GLU A 298 -25.81 -13.23 0.95
N HIS A 299 -26.66 -12.28 0.57
CA HIS A 299 -27.12 -12.10 -0.81
C HIS A 299 -26.19 -11.20 -1.64
N ARG A 300 -25.12 -10.67 -1.04
CA ARG A 300 -24.26 -9.63 -1.61
C ARG A 300 -22.80 -10.06 -1.73
N VAL A 301 -22.43 -11.20 -1.18
CA VAL A 301 -21.04 -11.71 -1.08
C VAL A 301 -21.02 -13.21 -1.35
N SER A 302 -19.89 -13.73 -1.79
CA SER A 302 -19.63 -15.15 -2.01
C SER A 302 -19.03 -15.84 -0.77
N LEU A 303 -18.57 -15.10 0.23
CA LEU A 303 -17.82 -15.60 1.40
C LEU A 303 -18.41 -16.87 2.05
N PRO A 304 -19.73 -17.00 2.30
CA PRO A 304 -20.31 -18.22 2.90
C PRO A 304 -20.08 -19.50 2.10
N SER A 305 -19.88 -19.38 0.78
CA SER A 305 -19.64 -20.52 -0.12
C SER A 305 -18.18 -20.94 -0.21
N ILE A 306 -17.25 -20.14 0.33
CA ILE A 306 -15.81 -20.38 0.21
C ILE A 306 -15.33 -21.31 1.33
N GLU A 307 -15.06 -22.56 0.95
CA GLU A 307 -14.65 -23.60 1.89
C GLU A 307 -13.15 -23.57 2.25
N ARG A 308 -12.34 -22.88 1.44
CA ARG A 308 -10.88 -22.83 1.60
C ARG A 308 -10.49 -22.31 2.98
N GLU A 309 -9.49 -22.94 3.57
CA GLU A 309 -8.76 -22.47 4.76
C GLU A 309 -7.29 -22.35 4.39
N LEU A 310 -6.65 -21.24 4.78
CA LEU A 310 -5.22 -21.08 4.55
C LEU A 310 -4.40 -21.90 5.53
N ASP A 311 -3.28 -22.44 5.05
CA ASP A 311 -2.33 -23.16 5.90
C ASP A 311 -1.24 -22.24 6.50
N TRP A 312 -0.38 -22.82 7.33
CA TRP A 312 0.72 -22.09 7.99
C TRP A 312 1.75 -21.51 6.99
N GLN A 313 2.00 -22.19 5.86
CA GLN A 313 2.92 -21.72 4.83
C GLN A 313 2.34 -20.53 4.08
N GLU A 314 1.06 -20.59 3.69
CA GLU A 314 0.36 -19.49 3.05
C GLU A 314 0.37 -18.25 3.94
N ILE A 315 0.07 -18.40 5.25
CA ILE A 315 0.17 -17.30 6.20
C ILE A 315 1.60 -16.74 6.25
N ALA A 316 2.63 -17.59 6.34
CA ALA A 316 4.03 -17.14 6.36
C ALA A 316 4.43 -16.40 5.07
N VAL A 317 3.93 -16.82 3.91
CA VAL A 317 4.13 -16.14 2.63
C VAL A 317 3.46 -14.77 2.65
N MET A 318 2.15 -14.70 2.94
CA MET A 318 1.36 -13.47 2.89
C MET A 318 1.86 -12.37 3.84
N THR A 319 2.53 -12.75 4.93
CA THR A 319 2.94 -11.84 6.00
C THR A 319 4.45 -11.56 6.04
N ARG A 320 5.28 -12.35 5.32
CA ARG A 320 6.74 -12.18 5.33
C ARG A 320 7.36 -12.37 3.94
N ALA A 321 7.34 -13.58 3.39
CA ALA A 321 8.11 -13.89 2.18
C ALA A 321 7.58 -13.15 0.94
N GLY A 322 6.25 -13.13 0.76
CA GLY A 322 5.57 -12.40 -0.29
C GLY A 322 5.77 -10.89 -0.17
N GLN A 323 5.66 -10.34 1.04
CA GLN A 323 5.93 -8.93 1.33
C GLN A 323 7.38 -8.54 0.96
N ALA A 324 8.37 -9.30 1.42
CA ALA A 324 9.77 -9.01 1.13
C ALA A 324 10.10 -9.15 -0.37
N ARG A 325 9.50 -10.13 -1.07
CA ARG A 325 9.64 -10.30 -2.51
C ARG A 325 9.01 -9.13 -3.26
N ALA A 326 7.80 -8.73 -2.89
CA ALA A 326 7.10 -7.64 -3.53
C ALA A 326 7.88 -6.33 -3.39
N LEU A 327 8.41 -6.05 -2.21
CA LEU A 327 9.28 -4.91 -1.92
C LEU A 327 10.68 -5.01 -2.56
N GLY A 328 11.09 -6.17 -3.07
CA GLY A 328 12.43 -6.36 -3.65
C GLY A 328 13.58 -6.37 -2.64
N ILE A 329 13.29 -6.72 -1.38
CA ILE A 329 14.26 -6.68 -0.26
C ILE A 329 14.70 -8.06 0.22
N VAL A 330 14.40 -9.11 -0.54
CA VAL A 330 14.86 -10.48 -0.24
C VAL A 330 16.40 -10.56 -0.27
N ASP A 331 17.02 -9.84 -1.20
CA ASP A 331 18.47 -9.88 -1.42
C ASP A 331 19.26 -9.25 -0.26
N ILE A 332 18.67 -8.29 0.45
CA ILE A 332 19.24 -7.74 1.70
C ILE A 332 18.88 -8.59 2.94
N GLY A 333 18.36 -9.80 2.72
CA GLY A 333 18.17 -10.79 3.77
C GLY A 333 16.82 -10.75 4.49
N LYS A 334 15.81 -10.04 3.96
CA LYS A 334 14.46 -9.96 4.57
C LYS A 334 13.53 -11.08 4.10
N GLY A 335 12.56 -11.42 4.95
CA GLY A 335 11.45 -12.32 4.61
C GLY A 335 11.81 -13.80 4.44
N ARG A 336 13.01 -14.23 4.85
CA ARG A 336 13.49 -15.61 4.76
C ARG A 336 14.38 -15.98 5.95
N LEU A 337 14.58 -17.29 6.16
CA LEU A 337 15.41 -17.85 7.25
C LEU A 337 16.61 -18.69 6.76
N ALA A 338 16.87 -18.72 5.45
CA ALA A 338 18.00 -19.44 4.88
C ALA A 338 19.35 -18.79 5.33
N PRO A 339 20.45 -19.56 5.39
CA PRO A 339 21.78 -19.00 5.66
C PRO A 339 22.09 -17.78 4.79
N GLY A 340 22.59 -16.71 5.41
CA GLY A 340 22.82 -15.41 4.77
C GLY A 340 21.67 -14.41 4.88
N ALA A 341 20.51 -14.79 5.44
CA ALA A 341 19.46 -13.86 5.81
C ALA A 341 19.82 -13.00 7.03
N GLU A 342 19.17 -11.85 7.18
CA GLU A 342 19.26 -11.07 8.41
C GLU A 342 18.53 -11.83 9.53
N ALA A 343 19.12 -11.87 10.73
CA ALA A 343 18.56 -12.60 11.88
C ALA A 343 17.37 -11.85 12.51
N ASP A 344 16.32 -11.65 11.70
CA ASP A 344 15.03 -11.09 12.06
C ASP A 344 14.02 -12.24 12.16
N ILE A 345 13.75 -12.70 13.39
CA ILE A 345 13.06 -13.97 13.65
C ILE A 345 11.93 -13.73 14.65
N ALA A 346 10.72 -14.19 14.31
CA ALA A 346 9.60 -14.27 15.22
C ALA A 346 9.32 -15.74 15.57
N ILE A 347 9.29 -16.06 16.86
CA ILE A 347 8.99 -17.39 17.38
C ILE A 347 7.64 -17.30 18.08
N TYR A 348 6.65 -18.02 17.57
CA TYR A 348 5.30 -18.07 18.12
C TYR A 348 5.13 -19.28 19.05
N PRO A 349 4.35 -19.17 20.14
CA PRO A 349 4.05 -20.28 21.04
C PRO A 349 3.00 -21.24 20.44
N LEU A 350 3.16 -21.58 19.16
CA LEU A 350 2.29 -22.46 18.40
C LEU A 350 3.10 -23.64 17.89
N LYS A 351 2.65 -24.85 18.20
CA LYS A 351 3.26 -26.08 17.70
C LYS A 351 2.48 -26.60 16.51
N ILE A 352 3.12 -26.59 15.35
CA ILE A 352 2.55 -27.16 14.12
C ILE A 352 2.33 -28.66 14.34
N GLY A 353 1.11 -29.14 14.03
CA GLY A 353 0.70 -30.53 14.24
C GLY A 353 -0.01 -30.81 15.57
N GLU A 354 0.08 -29.92 16.56
CA GLU A 354 -0.68 -30.00 17.83
C GLU A 354 -1.85 -29.00 17.91
N VAL A 355 -1.94 -28.06 16.96
CA VAL A 355 -3.02 -27.08 16.83
C VAL A 355 -3.69 -27.30 15.49
N ASP A 356 -4.98 -27.62 15.51
CA ASP A 356 -5.83 -27.61 14.31
C ASP A 356 -6.37 -26.19 14.09
N PRO A 357 -5.82 -25.41 13.15
CA PRO A 357 -6.21 -24.01 13.00
C PRO A 357 -7.67 -23.85 12.55
N GLY A 358 -8.24 -24.83 11.86
CA GLY A 358 -9.63 -24.81 11.41
C GLY A 358 -10.63 -24.94 12.57
N ARG A 359 -10.24 -25.62 13.66
CA ARG A 359 -11.10 -25.89 14.82
C ARG A 359 -10.77 -25.06 16.07
N GLU A 360 -9.50 -24.74 16.26
CA GLU A 360 -8.95 -24.09 17.46
C GLU A 360 -8.47 -22.67 17.15
N TYR A 361 -9.26 -21.91 16.38
CA TYR A 361 -8.90 -20.56 15.93
C TYR A 361 -8.61 -19.60 17.09
N GLU A 362 -9.21 -19.76 18.26
CA GLU A 362 -8.86 -18.95 19.44
C GLU A 362 -7.40 -19.13 19.86
N ARG A 363 -6.88 -20.37 19.79
CA ARG A 363 -5.46 -20.65 20.08
C ARG A 363 -4.55 -20.04 19.01
N VAL A 364 -4.98 -20.08 17.74
CA VAL A 364 -4.25 -19.43 16.63
C VAL A 364 -4.14 -17.93 16.86
N ILE A 365 -5.28 -17.28 17.15
CA ILE A 365 -5.34 -15.83 17.39
C ILE A 365 -4.46 -15.46 18.57
N GLU A 366 -4.57 -16.17 19.70
CA GLU A 366 -3.75 -15.90 20.89
C GLU A 366 -2.26 -16.13 20.61
N GLY A 367 -1.92 -17.22 19.92
CA GLY A 367 -0.55 -17.55 19.56
C GLY A 367 0.11 -16.51 18.64
N PHE A 368 -0.64 -15.83 17.77
CA PHE A 368 -0.12 -14.75 16.94
C PHE A 368 -0.11 -13.38 17.60
N ARG A 369 -0.91 -13.15 18.66
CA ARG A 369 -0.94 -11.88 19.41
C ARG A 369 0.38 -11.59 20.11
N GLN A 370 1.05 -12.62 20.60
CA GLN A 370 2.27 -12.48 21.38
C GLN A 370 3.29 -13.55 21.02
N THR A 371 4.48 -13.12 20.60
CA THR A 371 5.61 -14.02 20.35
C THR A 371 6.20 -14.54 21.66
N GLU A 372 6.72 -15.77 21.63
CA GLU A 372 7.60 -16.28 22.68
C GLU A 372 8.93 -15.51 22.64
N TYR A 373 9.48 -15.29 21.45
CA TYR A 373 10.62 -14.41 21.19
C TYR A 373 10.45 -13.62 19.89
N THR A 374 10.87 -12.37 19.92
CA THR A 374 11.20 -11.60 18.71
C THR A 374 12.68 -11.27 18.74
N ILE A 375 13.38 -11.60 17.66
CA ILE A 375 14.80 -11.36 17.45
C ILE A 375 14.94 -10.37 16.30
N LYS A 376 15.72 -9.31 16.51
CA LYS A 376 16.09 -8.34 15.47
C LYS A 376 17.61 -8.31 15.36
N ARG A 377 18.16 -8.57 14.18
CA ARG A 377 19.62 -8.63 13.95
C ARG A 377 20.37 -9.50 14.98
N GLY A 378 19.80 -10.65 15.31
CA GLY A 378 20.40 -11.60 16.25
C GLY A 378 20.28 -11.22 17.73
N ARG A 379 19.63 -10.09 18.05
CA ARG A 379 19.36 -9.68 19.43
C ARG A 379 17.89 -9.94 19.77
N ILE A 380 17.64 -10.57 20.92
CA ILE A 380 16.29 -10.70 21.47
C ILE A 380 15.79 -9.29 21.84
N VAL A 381 14.68 -8.87 21.21
CA VAL A 381 14.04 -7.57 21.42
C VAL A 381 12.66 -7.67 22.06
N SER A 382 12.04 -8.84 22.01
CA SER A 382 10.84 -9.16 22.78
C SER A 382 10.91 -10.58 23.32
N ARG A 383 10.39 -10.81 24.52
CA ARG A 383 10.17 -12.12 25.11
C ARG A 383 8.84 -12.16 25.83
N ARG A 384 7.90 -12.99 25.37
CA ARG A 384 6.56 -13.16 26.00
C ARG A 384 5.88 -11.82 26.30
N GLY A 385 5.90 -10.90 25.34
CA GLY A 385 5.28 -9.58 25.44
C GLY A 385 6.13 -8.50 26.13
N GLU A 386 7.20 -8.86 26.83
CA GLU A 386 8.16 -7.88 27.34
C GLU A 386 9.08 -7.40 26.21
N CYS A 387 8.94 -6.14 25.82
CA CYS A 387 9.63 -5.55 24.67
C CYS A 387 10.67 -4.51 25.09
N LEU A 388 11.79 -4.46 24.36
CA LEU A 388 12.65 -3.30 24.36
C LEU A 388 11.92 -2.15 23.65
N VAL A 389 11.86 -0.99 24.31
CA VAL A 389 11.27 0.24 23.76
C VAL A 389 12.33 1.23 23.25
N TRP A 390 13.55 0.74 23.07
CA TRP A 390 14.71 1.53 22.63
C TRP A 390 15.57 0.71 21.68
N GLY A 391 16.35 1.41 20.86
CA GLY A 391 17.26 0.82 19.88
C GLY A 391 16.99 1.34 18.46
N ASN A 392 18.03 1.37 17.65
CA ASN A 392 17.96 1.95 16.32
C ASN A 392 17.21 1.04 15.35
N ASN A 393 16.37 1.64 14.51
CA ASN A 393 15.94 1.05 13.25
C ASN A 393 16.98 1.28 12.15
N THR A 394 16.70 0.78 10.96
CA THR A 394 17.43 1.12 9.73
C THR A 394 16.43 1.73 8.75
N THR A 395 16.66 2.96 8.32
CA THR A 395 15.92 3.55 7.20
C THR A 395 16.48 3.02 5.89
N ILE A 396 15.67 2.28 5.13
CA ILE A 396 16.07 1.72 3.83
C ILE A 396 15.51 2.63 2.74
N TRP A 397 16.38 3.07 1.84
CA TRP A 397 16.05 4.01 0.77
C TRP A 397 16.80 3.66 -0.52
N VAL A 398 16.37 4.23 -1.65
CA VAL A 398 16.88 3.89 -2.98
C VAL A 398 17.54 5.10 -3.63
N LYS A 399 18.67 4.87 -4.31
CA LYS A 399 19.39 5.87 -5.09
C LYS A 399 19.73 5.32 -6.47
N PRO A 400 18.92 5.59 -7.50
CA PRO A 400 19.27 5.21 -8.86
C PRO A 400 20.50 5.97 -9.35
N LYS A 401 21.38 5.29 -10.10
CA LYS A 401 22.53 5.92 -10.75
C LYS A 401 22.09 6.58 -12.05
N ILE A 402 21.86 7.89 -11.98
CA ILE A 402 21.44 8.73 -13.10
C ILE A 402 22.67 9.32 -13.78
N SER A 403 22.74 9.24 -15.12
CA SER A 403 23.81 9.87 -15.90
C SER A 403 23.68 11.40 -15.90
N GLU A 404 24.80 12.12 -16.07
CA GLU A 404 24.82 13.60 -16.06
C GLU A 404 23.84 14.24 -17.05
N ARG A 405 23.55 13.55 -18.17
CA ARG A 405 22.58 13.99 -19.18
C ARG A 405 21.16 14.16 -18.61
N TYR A 406 20.81 13.38 -17.59
CA TYR A 406 19.49 13.35 -16.98
C TYR A 406 19.50 13.89 -15.55
N ASP A 407 20.55 14.62 -15.14
CA ASP A 407 20.61 15.21 -13.81
C ASP A 407 19.61 16.38 -13.67
N MET A 408 18.53 16.13 -12.95
CA MET A 408 17.49 17.12 -12.72
C MET A 408 17.95 18.32 -11.88
N ALA A 409 19.04 18.19 -11.12
CA ALA A 409 19.63 19.35 -10.44
C ALA A 409 20.27 20.36 -11.42
N GLN A 410 20.55 19.96 -12.66
CA GLN A 410 21.12 20.81 -13.71
C GLN A 410 20.11 21.17 -14.81
N ASP A 411 18.91 20.59 -14.79
CA ASP A 411 17.87 20.87 -15.78
C ASP A 411 17.22 22.24 -15.53
N PRO A 412 17.37 23.21 -16.46
CA PRO A 412 16.91 24.58 -16.21
C PRO A 412 15.41 24.67 -15.95
N ALA A 413 14.59 23.87 -16.65
CA ALA A 413 13.14 23.91 -16.50
C ALA A 413 12.69 23.31 -15.16
N PHE A 414 13.36 22.26 -14.69
CA PHE A 414 13.10 21.68 -13.37
C PHE A 414 13.54 22.61 -12.23
N VAL A 415 14.72 23.22 -12.35
CA VAL A 415 15.21 24.21 -11.36
C VAL A 415 14.32 25.44 -11.32
N GLU A 416 13.89 25.97 -12.48
CA GLU A 416 13.01 27.13 -12.57
C GLU A 416 11.67 26.91 -11.84
N LYS A 417 11.17 25.66 -11.77
CA LYS A 417 9.97 25.34 -10.98
C LYS A 417 10.14 25.63 -9.50
N PHE A 418 11.30 25.30 -8.93
CA PHE A 418 11.60 25.63 -7.54
C PHE A 418 11.68 27.14 -7.33
N ASP A 419 12.30 27.86 -8.27
CA ASP A 419 12.48 29.30 -8.14
C ASP A 419 11.18 30.09 -8.32
N ARG A 420 10.22 29.56 -9.11
CA ARG A 420 8.97 30.24 -9.42
C ARG A 420 7.76 29.79 -8.62
N TYR A 421 7.64 28.49 -8.35
CA TYR A 421 6.37 27.89 -7.90
C TYR A 421 6.45 27.24 -6.52
N TYR A 422 7.61 26.74 -6.09
CA TYR A 422 7.78 26.27 -4.72
C TYR A 422 7.96 27.44 -3.74
N THR A 423 7.53 27.25 -2.50
CA THR A 423 7.75 28.19 -1.39
C THR A 423 9.10 27.97 -0.69
N VAL A 424 9.85 26.94 -1.08
CA VAL A 424 11.19 26.63 -0.59
C VAL A 424 12.23 26.62 -1.71
N ARG A 425 13.48 26.99 -1.38
CA ARG A 425 14.59 26.89 -2.33
C ARG A 425 14.96 25.43 -2.56
N MET A 426 15.24 25.06 -3.81
CA MET A 426 15.67 23.70 -4.18
C MET A 426 16.83 23.18 -3.31
N ARG A 427 17.83 24.02 -3.00
CA ARG A 427 18.96 23.63 -2.15
C ARG A 427 18.60 23.21 -0.72
N ASN A 428 17.44 23.64 -0.22
CA ASN A 428 16.93 23.30 1.11
C ASN A 428 15.91 22.15 1.06
N TYR A 429 15.50 21.71 -0.12
CA TYR A 429 14.49 20.68 -0.30
C TYR A 429 14.97 19.28 0.11
N PRO A 430 16.15 18.79 -0.34
CA PRO A 430 16.65 17.46 0.05
C PRO A 430 16.76 17.25 1.57
N VAL A 431 16.45 16.02 1.99
CA VAL A 431 16.65 15.54 3.36
C VAL A 431 18.14 15.33 3.61
N GLN A 432 18.64 15.98 4.66
CA GLN A 432 20.01 15.93 5.13
C GLN A 432 20.31 14.64 5.89
N GLU A 433 21.58 14.21 5.91
CA GLU A 433 22.01 12.97 6.58
C GLU A 433 21.73 12.94 8.09
N GLU A 434 21.62 14.10 8.75
CA GLU A 434 21.30 14.19 10.18
C GLU A 434 19.93 13.61 10.55
N TYR A 435 19.00 13.55 9.58
CA TYR A 435 17.69 12.91 9.75
C TYR A 435 17.76 11.37 9.72
N LEU A 436 18.91 10.81 9.31
CA LEU A 436 19.10 9.37 9.13
C LEU A 436 20.08 8.80 10.17
N LYS A 437 19.58 8.40 11.35
CA LYS A 437 20.41 7.81 12.43
C LYS A 437 21.19 6.57 11.97
N ARG A 438 20.51 5.65 11.30
CA ARG A 438 21.09 4.45 10.67
C ARG A 438 20.29 4.19 9.40
N ASN A 439 20.98 4.07 8.27
CA ASN A 439 20.32 3.87 6.99
C ASN A 439 21.05 2.84 6.12
N LEU A 440 20.33 2.33 5.12
CA LEU A 440 20.83 1.46 4.07
C LEU A 440 20.36 2.04 2.73
N CYS A 441 21.32 2.52 1.93
CA CYS A 441 21.07 2.95 0.56
C CYS A 441 21.16 1.75 -0.39
N ILE A 442 20.11 1.50 -1.15
CA ILE A 442 20.10 0.55 -2.27
C ILE A 442 20.38 1.34 -3.53
N GLU A 443 21.56 1.17 -4.11
CA GLU A 443 21.89 1.74 -5.40
C GLU A 443 21.37 0.85 -6.53
N THR A 444 20.78 1.44 -7.57
CA THR A 444 20.28 0.72 -8.74
C THR A 444 21.00 1.22 -10.01
N GLU A 445 21.28 0.28 -10.92
CA GLU A 445 21.82 0.59 -12.24
C GLU A 445 20.65 0.90 -13.19
N THR A 446 20.70 2.05 -13.87
CA THR A 446 19.57 2.55 -14.65
C THR A 446 19.82 2.43 -16.16
N GLU A 447 18.74 2.44 -16.94
CA GLU A 447 18.79 2.53 -18.41
C GLU A 447 18.85 4.00 -18.93
N LEU A 448 19.09 4.97 -18.04
CA LEU A 448 19.06 6.41 -18.32
C LEU A 448 20.40 6.98 -18.83
#